data_AF-A0A1S3IE81-F1
#
_entry.id   AF-A0A1S3IE81-F1
#
_cell.length_a   1.000
_cell.length_b   1.000
_cell.length_c   1.000
_cell.angle_alpha   90.00
_cell.angle_beta   90.00
_cell.angle_gamma   90.00
#
_symmetry.space_group_name_H-M   'P 1'
#
loop_
_entity.id
_entity.type
_entity.pdbx_description
1 polymer ?
#
loop_
_entity_poly.entity_id
_entity_poly.type
_entity_poly.pdbx_seq_one_letter_code
_entity_poly.pdbx_strand_id
1 'polypeptide(L)'
;MLLLACIAAVIFCCSNAAEYHGKLIGPIQELYHGVKGTVYAVDSHRFKILGFTYDGQGPDAFFYIGLRQNATRDTPSDEGIKILDEKGSSAVLKEYKNVTLTLTLPEGIRIQDIKWLSVWCVAFS
;
A
#
# COMPACT_ATOMS: atom_id res chain seq x y z
N MET A 1 14.16 -61.45 -12.60
CA MET A 1 13.47 -60.28 -13.17
C MET A 1 13.65 -59.13 -12.19
N LEU A 2 14.80 -58.44 -12.30
CA LEU A 2 15.04 -57.16 -11.64
C LEU A 2 14.22 -56.07 -12.36
N LEU A 3 14.06 -54.91 -11.69
CA LEU A 3 13.36 -53.68 -12.05
C LEU A 3 11.91 -53.68 -11.52
N LEU A 4 11.45 -52.77 -10.66
CA LEU A 4 11.85 -51.37 -10.50
C LEU A 4 11.39 -50.89 -9.10
N ALA A 5 12.33 -50.60 -8.20
CA ALA A 5 12.10 -49.63 -7.14
C ALA A 5 12.27 -48.24 -7.76
N CYS A 6 11.17 -47.54 -8.06
CA CYS A 6 11.14 -46.09 -8.23
C CYS A 6 10.29 -45.57 -7.07
N ILE A 7 10.89 -45.29 -5.92
CA ILE A 7 11.59 -44.04 -5.59
C ILE A 7 10.65 -42.84 -5.65
N ALA A 8 10.59 -42.20 -4.48
CA ALA A 8 10.29 -40.81 -4.21
C ALA A 8 8.82 -40.39 -4.31
N ALA A 9 8.24 -40.28 -3.11
CA ALA A 9 7.60 -39.07 -2.62
C ALA A 9 6.63 -38.43 -3.61
N VAL A 10 5.33 -38.58 -3.29
CA VAL A 10 4.33 -37.55 -3.60
C VAL A 10 4.96 -36.23 -3.16
N ILE A 11 5.42 -35.46 -4.14
CA ILE A 11 6.06 -34.17 -3.97
C ILE A 11 4.96 -33.29 -3.39
N PHE A 12 4.90 -33.24 -2.06
CA PHE A 12 4.35 -32.12 -1.34
C PHE A 12 5.30 -30.96 -1.64
N CYS A 13 5.16 -30.39 -2.83
CA CYS A 13 5.80 -29.14 -3.15
C CYS A 13 5.05 -28.13 -2.29
N CYS A 14 5.52 -27.92 -1.06
CA CYS A 14 5.31 -26.66 -0.39
C CYS A 14 5.88 -25.61 -1.33
N SER A 15 5.03 -25.07 -2.20
CA SER A 15 5.33 -23.88 -2.97
C SER A 15 5.53 -22.73 -1.98
N ASN A 16 6.70 -22.66 -1.34
CA ASN A 16 7.17 -21.46 -0.65
C ASN A 16 7.63 -20.43 -1.71
N ALA A 17 6.84 -20.26 -2.76
CA ALA A 17 6.98 -19.11 -3.62
C ALA A 17 6.44 -17.94 -2.79
N ALA A 18 7.33 -17.03 -2.38
CA ALA A 18 6.91 -15.77 -1.77
C ALA A 18 5.81 -15.15 -2.65
N GLU A 19 4.66 -14.84 -2.04
CA GLU A 19 3.54 -14.29 -2.77
C GLU A 19 3.99 -13.02 -3.52
N TYR A 20 3.80 -12.99 -4.84
CA TYR A 20 4.14 -11.80 -5.62
C TYR A 20 3.13 -10.69 -5.32
N HIS A 21 3.61 -9.61 -4.72
CA HIS A 21 2.77 -8.48 -4.31
C HIS A 21 2.79 -7.29 -5.28
N GLY A 22 3.56 -7.37 -6.37
CA GLY A 22 3.78 -6.28 -7.33
C GLY A 22 5.22 -5.76 -7.33
N LYS A 23 5.46 -4.66 -8.05
CA LYS A 23 6.76 -3.98 -8.08
C LYS A 23 6.96 -3.21 -6.77
N LEU A 24 8.05 -3.47 -6.05
CA LEU A 24 8.41 -2.74 -4.84
C LEU A 24 8.62 -1.24 -5.15
N ILE A 25 7.97 -0.38 -4.38
CA ILE A 25 8.20 1.07 -4.37
C ILE A 25 9.09 1.44 -3.19
N GLY A 26 8.75 0.95 -2.00
CA GLY A 26 9.53 1.18 -0.78
C GLY A 26 8.68 1.26 0.48
N PRO A 27 9.32 1.42 1.65
CA PRO A 27 8.62 1.62 2.91
C PRO A 27 7.99 3.03 2.99
N ILE A 28 6.86 3.13 3.69
CA ILE A 28 6.32 4.42 4.11
C ILE A 28 7.27 5.03 5.14
N GLN A 29 7.64 6.29 4.91
CA GLN A 29 8.39 7.07 5.90
C GLN A 29 7.41 7.56 6.96
N GLU A 30 7.62 7.12 8.20
CA GLU A 30 6.81 7.55 9.32
C GLU A 30 7.07 9.04 9.60
N LEU A 31 6.03 9.86 9.50
CA LEU A 31 6.07 11.27 9.89
C LEU A 31 5.42 11.45 11.27
N TYR A 32 4.19 10.95 11.42
CA TYR A 32 3.38 11.02 12.64
C TYR A 32 2.51 9.76 12.77
N HIS A 33 1.98 9.53 13.98
CA HIS A 33 0.91 8.55 14.24
C HIS A 33 1.22 7.08 13.91
N GLY A 34 2.50 6.68 13.95
CA GLY A 34 2.88 5.29 13.76
C GLY A 34 2.63 4.76 12.35
N VAL A 35 2.47 5.63 11.35
CA VAL A 35 2.16 5.23 9.98
C VAL A 35 3.34 4.45 9.39
N LYS A 36 3.10 3.17 9.12
CA LYS A 36 4.12 2.22 8.62
C LYS A 36 3.52 1.34 7.54
N GLY A 37 4.38 0.72 6.74
CA GLY A 37 4.01 -0.28 5.74
C GLY A 37 4.97 -0.28 4.57
N THR A 38 4.94 -1.33 3.76
CA THR A 38 5.73 -1.42 2.53
C THR A 38 4.82 -1.35 1.32
N VAL A 39 5.08 -0.39 0.43
CA VAL A 39 4.24 -0.09 -0.72
C VAL A 39 4.77 -0.82 -1.97
N TYR A 40 3.84 -1.44 -2.68
CA TYR A 40 4.05 -2.12 -3.95
C TYR A 40 3.07 -1.56 -5.00
N ALA A 41 3.51 -1.46 -6.24
CA ALA A 41 2.63 -1.24 -7.40
C ALA A 41 2.16 -2.60 -7.92
N VAL A 42 0.88 -2.90 -7.77
CA VAL A 42 0.29 -4.13 -8.33
C VAL A 42 0.11 -3.98 -9.84
N ASP A 43 -0.33 -2.80 -10.26
CA ASP A 43 -0.44 -2.35 -11.64
C ASP A 43 -0.29 -0.83 -11.72
N SER A 44 -0.70 -0.20 -12.81
CA SER A 44 -0.58 1.25 -13.00
C SER A 44 -1.54 2.10 -12.16
N HIS A 45 -2.58 1.53 -11.55
CA HIS A 45 -3.64 2.23 -10.84
C HIS A 45 -3.89 1.72 -9.41
N ARG A 46 -3.13 0.72 -8.93
CA ARG A 46 -3.34 0.14 -7.60
C ARG A 46 -2.05 -0.03 -6.81
N PHE A 47 -2.07 0.48 -5.58
CA PHE A 47 -1.05 0.20 -4.58
C PHE A 47 -1.47 -0.98 -3.72
N LYS A 48 -0.52 -1.87 -3.39
CA LYS A 48 -0.65 -2.83 -2.28
C LYS A 48 0.30 -2.41 -1.18
N ILE A 49 -0.22 -2.30 0.05
CA ILE A 49 0.57 -1.91 1.22
C ILE A 49 0.57 -3.08 2.18
N LEU A 50 1.75 -3.63 2.45
CA LEU A 50 1.92 -4.73 3.41
C LEU A 50 2.28 -4.19 4.79
N GLY A 51 1.71 -4.81 5.82
CA GLY A 51 1.99 -4.45 7.21
C GLY A 51 1.59 -3.02 7.56
N PHE A 52 0.55 -2.50 6.90
CA PHE A 52 0.06 -1.16 7.16
C PHE A 52 -0.42 -1.02 8.60
N THR A 53 0.09 0.02 9.27
CA THR A 53 -0.24 0.35 10.65
C THR A 53 -0.49 1.84 10.75
N TYR A 54 -1.51 2.22 11.50
CA TYR A 54 -1.88 3.61 11.80
C TYR A 54 -2.67 3.63 13.11
N ASP A 55 -2.33 4.53 14.03
CA ASP A 55 -2.91 4.55 15.39
C ASP A 55 -4.38 5.04 15.48
N GLY A 56 -4.91 5.65 14.41
CA GLY A 56 -6.27 6.18 14.38
C GLY A 56 -6.49 7.46 15.22
N GLN A 57 -5.43 8.13 15.69
CA GLN A 57 -5.55 9.33 16.52
C GLN A 57 -5.82 10.61 15.74
N GLY A 58 -5.74 10.58 14.40
CA GLY A 58 -6.08 11.71 13.56
C GLY A 58 -7.59 11.88 13.45
N PRO A 59 -8.17 13.01 13.90
CA PRO A 59 -9.62 13.22 13.90
C PRO A 59 -10.21 13.35 12.48
N ASP A 60 -9.38 13.68 11.49
CA ASP A 60 -9.79 13.85 10.09
C ASP A 60 -8.71 13.35 9.12
N ALA A 61 -8.27 12.10 9.33
CA ALA A 61 -7.21 11.46 8.55
C ALA A 61 -7.72 10.65 7.35
N PHE A 62 -7.03 10.77 6.21
CA PHE A 62 -7.32 10.00 5.00
C PHE A 62 -6.06 9.59 4.24
N PHE A 63 -6.20 8.68 3.27
CA PHE A 63 -5.16 8.43 2.29
C PHE A 63 -5.08 9.61 1.31
N TYR A 64 -3.87 10.11 1.12
CA TYR A 64 -3.58 11.27 0.28
C TYR A 64 -2.43 10.97 -0.67
N ILE A 65 -2.51 11.54 -1.87
CA ILE A 65 -1.44 11.46 -2.86
C ILE A 65 -1.08 12.84 -3.37
N GLY A 66 0.21 13.09 -3.53
CA GLY A 66 0.72 14.26 -4.24
C GLY A 66 1.00 13.90 -5.68
N LEU A 67 0.46 14.67 -6.62
CA LEU A 67 0.74 14.48 -8.04
C LEU A 67 1.97 15.28 -8.46
N ARG A 68 2.87 14.71 -9.26
CA ARG A 68 4.10 15.36 -9.72
C ARG A 68 3.88 16.71 -10.38
N GLN A 69 2.77 16.87 -11.09
CA GLN A 69 2.40 18.11 -11.77
C GLN A 69 2.03 19.26 -10.81
N ASN A 70 1.56 18.95 -9.60
CA ASN A 70 0.99 19.93 -8.68
C ASN A 70 1.77 20.03 -7.35
N ALA A 71 2.35 18.93 -6.89
CA ALA A 71 3.07 18.85 -5.63
C ALA A 71 4.46 19.49 -5.77
N THR A 72 4.61 20.69 -5.23
CA THR A 72 5.86 21.45 -5.22
C THR A 72 6.88 20.75 -4.32
N ARG A 73 6.42 20.14 -3.23
CA ARG A 73 7.26 19.50 -2.22
C ARG A 73 7.47 18.01 -2.50
N ASP A 74 8.60 17.47 -2.07
CA ASP A 74 8.87 16.02 -2.08
C ASP A 74 8.25 15.30 -0.88
N THR A 75 7.68 16.06 0.05
CA THR A 75 7.00 15.59 1.26
C THR A 75 5.50 15.87 1.20
N PRO A 76 4.68 15.10 1.94
CA PRO A 76 3.24 15.33 2.03
C PRO A 76 2.89 16.76 2.46
N SER A 77 1.88 17.33 1.80
CA SER A 77 1.37 18.68 2.02
C SER A 77 -0.13 18.76 1.70
N ASP A 78 -0.70 19.92 1.95
CA ASP A 78 -2.07 20.33 1.57
C ASP A 78 -2.31 20.37 0.05
N GLU A 79 -1.25 20.35 -0.77
CA GLU A 79 -1.33 20.25 -2.24
C GLU A 79 -1.77 18.86 -2.74
N GLY A 80 -1.88 17.87 -1.85
CA GLY A 80 -2.32 16.52 -2.18
C GLY A 80 -3.82 16.41 -2.42
N ILE A 81 -4.23 15.28 -3.00
CA ILE A 81 -5.62 14.92 -3.16
C ILE A 81 -5.96 13.70 -2.31
N LYS A 82 -7.17 13.71 -1.75
CA LYS A 82 -7.74 12.58 -1.02
C LYS A 82 -8.08 11.44 -1.99
N ILE A 83 -7.75 10.20 -1.62
CA ILE A 83 -8.19 8.99 -2.30
C ILE A 83 -9.04 8.11 -1.37
N LEU A 84 -9.73 7.14 -1.96
CA LEU A 84 -10.56 6.20 -1.22
C LEU A 84 -9.70 5.18 -0.47
N ASP A 85 -10.23 4.69 0.65
CA ASP A 85 -9.63 3.58 1.39
C ASP A 85 -9.77 2.23 0.64
N GLU A 86 -9.29 1.14 1.26
CA GLU A 86 -9.33 -0.20 0.65
C GLU A 86 -10.75 -0.73 0.40
N LYS A 87 -11.76 -0.15 1.07
CA LYS A 87 -13.18 -0.49 0.93
C LYS A 87 -13.89 0.44 -0.05
N GLY A 88 -13.19 1.38 -0.68
CA GLY A 88 -13.79 2.39 -1.55
C GLY A 88 -14.51 3.49 -0.79
N SER A 89 -14.22 3.67 0.50
CA SER A 89 -14.84 4.68 1.36
C SER A 89 -14.00 5.96 1.41
N SER A 90 -14.69 7.10 1.52
CA SER A 90 -14.11 8.43 1.71
C SER A 90 -14.22 8.94 3.16
N ALA A 91 -14.62 8.06 4.08
CA ALA A 91 -14.75 8.34 5.51
C ALA A 91 -13.37 8.47 6.18
N VAL A 92 -13.37 9.08 7.36
CA VAL A 92 -12.17 9.23 8.19
C VAL A 92 -11.61 7.84 8.51
N LEU A 93 -10.29 7.70 8.35
CA LEU A 93 -9.57 6.46 8.64
C LEU A 93 -9.65 6.13 10.12
N LYS A 94 -9.82 4.84 10.39
CA LYS A 94 -9.73 4.28 11.74
C LYS A 94 -8.34 3.70 11.97
N GLU A 95 -8.13 3.16 13.16
CA GLU A 95 -6.92 2.42 13.48
C GLU A 95 -6.72 1.23 12.50
N TYR A 96 -5.46 1.04 12.09
CA TYR A 96 -5.00 -0.13 11.35
C TYR A 96 -3.85 -0.80 12.10
N LYS A 97 -3.89 -2.13 12.21
CA LYS A 97 -2.92 -2.93 12.96
C LYS A 97 -2.31 -4.02 12.08
N ASN A 98 -1.15 -3.75 11.49
CA ASN A 98 -0.38 -4.70 10.68
C ASN A 98 -1.23 -5.42 9.62
N VAL A 99 -2.00 -4.66 8.83
CA VAL A 99 -2.88 -5.23 7.81
C VAL A 99 -2.32 -5.09 6.40
N THR A 100 -2.84 -5.86 5.46
CA THR A 100 -2.57 -5.66 4.04
C THR A 100 -3.70 -4.88 3.39
N LEU A 101 -3.38 -3.76 2.74
CA LEU A 101 -4.35 -2.90 2.04
C LEU A 101 -4.10 -2.93 0.54
N THR A 102 -5.17 -2.76 -0.24
CA THR A 102 -5.08 -2.42 -1.67
C THR A 102 -5.84 -1.14 -1.92
N LEU A 103 -5.12 -0.09 -2.32
CA LEU A 103 -5.69 1.22 -2.62
C LEU A 103 -5.83 1.37 -4.13
N THR A 104 -7.01 1.79 -4.58
CA THR A 104 -7.28 2.06 -6.01
C THR A 104 -7.24 3.55 -6.25
N LEU A 105 -6.45 3.96 -7.25
CA LEU A 105 -6.33 5.35 -7.65
C LEU A 105 -7.60 5.83 -8.37
N PRO A 106 -7.93 7.13 -8.26
CA PRO A 106 -9.00 7.73 -9.06
C PRO A 106 -8.76 7.58 -10.55
N GLU A 107 -9.84 7.65 -11.33
CA GLU A 107 -9.77 7.58 -12.79
C GLU A 107 -8.84 8.66 -13.36
N GLY A 108 -8.05 8.28 -14.37
CA GLY A 108 -7.11 9.18 -15.04
C GLY A 108 -5.78 9.39 -14.32
N ILE A 109 -5.60 8.86 -13.10
CA ILE A 109 -4.36 8.98 -12.33
C ILE A 109 -3.60 7.65 -12.33
N ARG A 110 -2.31 7.69 -12.68
CA ARG A 110 -1.43 6.52 -12.62
C ARG A 110 -0.37 6.68 -11.54
N ILE A 111 0.17 5.56 -11.07
CA ILE A 111 1.24 5.54 -10.07
C ILE A 111 2.47 6.36 -10.53
N GLN A 112 2.78 6.35 -11.82
CA GLN A 112 3.88 7.13 -12.39
C GLN A 112 3.68 8.66 -12.27
N ASP A 113 2.46 9.11 -12.03
CA ASP A 113 2.13 10.53 -11.86
C ASP A 113 2.23 10.94 -10.38
N ILE A 114 2.37 9.97 -9.45
CA ILE A 114 2.32 10.19 -8.00
C ILE A 114 3.71 10.40 -7.41
N LYS A 115 3.93 11.60 -6.87
CA LYS A 115 5.17 12.01 -6.22
C LYS A 115 5.32 11.40 -4.83
N TRP A 116 4.24 11.38 -4.05
CA TRP A 116 4.20 10.79 -2.70
C TRP A 116 2.81 10.24 -2.37
N LEU A 117 2.76 9.25 -1.49
CA LEU A 117 1.56 8.65 -0.89
C LEU A 117 1.68 8.78 0.63
N SER A 118 0.63 9.21 1.31
CA SER A 118 0.65 9.44 2.75
C SER A 118 -0.72 9.25 3.41
N VAL A 119 -0.72 9.22 4.74
CA VAL A 119 -1.90 9.48 5.56
C VAL A 119 -1.84 10.94 5.97
N TRP A 120 -2.86 11.71 5.63
CA TRP A 120 -2.90 13.15 5.90
C TRP A 120 -4.12 13.51 6.75
N CYS A 121 -3.92 14.28 7.81
CA CYS A 121 -4.98 14.79 8.67
C CYS A 121 -5.28 16.26 8.32
N VAL A 122 -6.44 16.50 7.71
CA VAL A 122 -6.83 17.85 7.24
C VAL A 122 -7.06 18.82 8.39
N ALA A 123 -7.52 18.33 9.54
CA ALA A 123 -7.77 19.17 10.71
C ALA A 123 -6.51 19.82 11.32
N PHE A 124 -5.31 19.31 11.02
CA PHE A 124 -4.04 19.75 11.63
C PHE A 124 -2.99 20.20 10.58
N SER A 125 -3.42 20.47 9.34
CA SER A 125 -2.56 20.94 8.25
C SER A 125 -2.37 22.45 8.24
#